data_AF-A0A2K3JPB6-F1
#
_entry.id   AF-A0A2K3JPB6-F1
#
_cell.length_a   1.000
_cell.length_b   1.000
_cell.length_c   1.000
_cell.angle_alpha   90.00
_cell.angle_beta   90.00
_cell.angle_gamma   90.00
#
_symmetry.space_group_name_H-M   'P 1'
#
loop_
_entity.id
_entity.type
_entity.pdbx_description
1 polymer ?
#
loop_
_entity_poly.entity_id
_entity_poly.type
_entity_poly.pdbx_seq_one_letter_code
_entity_poly.pdbx_strand_id
1 'polypeptide(L)'
;GKYTPQYKWLEQELPKVNRTETPWLIVLMHSPWYNSYNYHYMEGETMRVMYEPWFVKYKVDVVYAGHVHAYERSERVSNIAYNIVNGICAPIKDQSAPVYITIGDGGNLEGLATK
;
A
#
# COMPACT_ATOMS: atom_id res chain seq x y z
N GLY A 1 -0.59 6.71 13.35
CA GLY A 1 -1.48 6.01 14.32
C GLY A 1 -2.91 6.50 14.20
N LYS A 2 -3.89 5.77 14.78
CA LYS A 2 -5.30 6.18 14.80
C LYS A 2 -5.48 7.55 15.46
N TYR A 3 -6.49 8.30 15.03
CA TYR A 3 -6.87 9.63 15.57
C TYR A 3 -5.84 10.75 15.40
N THR A 4 -4.74 10.50 14.69
CA THR A 4 -3.77 11.53 14.30
C THR A 4 -4.36 12.47 13.24
N PRO A 5 -3.78 13.67 13.04
CA PRO A 5 -4.20 14.56 11.96
C PRO A 5 -4.21 13.89 10.58
N GLN A 6 -3.18 13.11 10.23
CA GLN A 6 -3.11 12.39 8.96
C GLN A 6 -4.23 11.35 8.82
N TYR A 7 -4.49 10.57 9.89
CA TYR A 7 -5.55 9.57 9.88
C TYR A 7 -6.92 10.22 9.63
N LYS A 8 -7.24 11.28 10.39
CA LYS A 8 -8.51 12.00 10.28
C LYS A 8 -8.66 12.67 8.91
N TRP A 9 -7.59 13.24 8.38
CA TRP A 9 -7.59 13.83 7.05
C TRP A 9 -7.91 12.77 5.99
N LEU A 10 -7.21 11.63 5.98
CA LEU A 10 -7.40 10.60 4.97
C LEU A 10 -8.80 9.95 5.06
N GLU A 11 -9.31 9.76 6.28
CA GLU A 11 -10.67 9.28 6.54
C GLU A 11 -11.74 10.19 5.91
N GLN A 12 -11.49 11.52 5.91
CA GLN A 12 -12.37 12.52 5.31
C GLN A 12 -12.12 12.74 3.82
N GLU A 13 -10.91 12.45 3.32
CA GLU A 13 -10.53 12.72 1.94
C GLU A 13 -11.04 11.64 0.97
N LEU A 14 -10.93 10.37 1.33
CA LEU A 14 -11.37 9.26 0.46
C LEU A 14 -12.85 9.34 0.05
N PRO A 15 -13.81 9.72 0.93
CA PRO A 15 -15.21 9.94 0.53
C PRO A 15 -15.44 11.06 -0.49
N LYS A 16 -14.51 12.02 -0.63
CA LYS A 16 -14.67 13.15 -1.56
C LYS A 16 -14.32 12.80 -3.00
N VAL A 17 -13.69 11.64 -3.23
CA VAL A 17 -13.26 11.21 -4.55
C VAL A 17 -14.48 10.97 -5.44
N ASN A 18 -14.66 11.80 -6.45
CA ASN A 18 -15.68 11.65 -7.47
C ASN A 18 -15.13 10.86 -8.67
N ARG A 19 -15.39 9.55 -8.71
CA ARG A 19 -14.90 8.65 -9.77
C ARG A 19 -15.51 8.92 -11.16
N THR A 20 -16.60 9.68 -11.25
CA THR A 20 -17.15 10.09 -12.56
C THR A 20 -16.38 11.25 -13.18
N GLU A 21 -15.71 12.06 -12.35
CA GLU A 21 -14.87 13.19 -12.77
C GLU A 21 -13.39 12.79 -12.81
N THR A 22 -12.93 12.06 -11.79
CA THR A 22 -11.56 11.57 -11.62
C THR A 22 -11.56 10.05 -11.47
N PRO A 23 -11.61 9.30 -12.59
CA PRO A 23 -11.77 7.84 -12.54
C PRO A 23 -10.55 7.11 -11.97
N TRP A 24 -9.37 7.74 -12.00
CA TRP A 24 -8.13 7.18 -11.44
C TRP A 24 -7.87 7.72 -10.04
N LEU A 25 -7.85 6.82 -9.05
CA LEU A 25 -7.47 7.10 -7.67
C LEU A 25 -6.09 6.50 -7.41
N ILE A 26 -5.10 7.38 -7.26
CA ILE A 26 -3.69 7.04 -7.09
C ILE A 26 -3.25 7.45 -5.70
N VAL A 27 -2.50 6.58 -5.02
CA VAL A 27 -1.89 6.88 -3.72
C VAL A 27 -0.37 6.87 -3.85
N LEU A 28 0.28 7.81 -3.17
CA LEU A 28 1.73 7.88 -3.04
C LEU A 28 2.13 7.71 -1.58
N MET A 29 3.17 6.94 -1.34
CA MET A 29 3.84 6.83 -0.04
C MET A 29 5.31 6.49 -0.23
N HIS A 30 6.13 6.59 0.81
CA HIS A 30 7.54 6.27 0.68
C HIS A 30 7.82 4.77 0.87
N SER A 31 7.47 4.22 2.04
CA SER A 31 7.73 2.81 2.39
C SER A 31 6.66 1.87 1.82
N PRO A 32 7.03 0.84 1.03
CA PRO A 32 6.08 -0.09 0.42
C PRO A 32 5.44 -1.02 1.46
N TRP A 33 4.16 -1.32 1.25
CA TRP A 33 3.42 -2.29 2.09
C TRP A 33 3.59 -3.73 1.63
N TYR A 34 3.73 -3.92 0.32
CA TYR A 34 4.07 -5.19 -0.29
C TYR A 34 5.48 -5.05 -0.86
N ASN A 35 6.43 -5.76 -0.25
CA ASN A 35 7.83 -5.76 -0.62
C ASN A 35 8.37 -7.18 -0.42
N SER A 36 8.92 -7.80 -1.47
CA SER A 36 9.53 -9.13 -1.41
C SER A 36 11.06 -9.09 -1.32
N TYR A 37 11.69 -7.92 -1.21
CA TYR A 37 13.13 -7.80 -1.00
C TYR A 37 13.45 -7.90 0.50
N ASN A 38 14.64 -8.42 0.83
CA ASN A 38 15.11 -8.46 2.22
C ASN A 38 15.28 -7.04 2.80
N TYR A 39 15.70 -6.09 1.96
CA TYR A 39 15.88 -4.70 2.36
C TYR A 39 14.53 -4.06 2.65
N HIS A 40 14.38 -3.50 3.86
CA HIS A 40 13.14 -2.94 4.37
C HIS A 40 11.94 -3.91 4.34
N TYR A 41 12.20 -5.21 4.48
CA TYR A 41 11.13 -6.22 4.55
C TYR A 41 10.22 -5.95 5.75
N MET A 42 8.90 -5.92 5.51
CA MET A 42 7.85 -5.68 6.52
C MET A 42 7.85 -4.30 7.22
N GLU A 43 8.66 -3.34 6.80
CA GLU A 43 8.65 -2.00 7.44
C GLU A 43 7.32 -1.26 7.27
N GLY A 44 6.63 -1.48 6.15
CA GLY A 44 5.32 -0.90 5.85
C GLY A 44 4.14 -1.48 6.63
N GLU A 45 4.33 -2.56 7.41
CA GLU A 45 3.22 -3.33 8.01
C GLU A 45 2.32 -2.50 8.93
N THR A 46 2.92 -1.60 9.73
CA THR A 46 2.15 -0.75 10.65
C THR A 46 1.16 0.17 9.93
N MET A 47 1.53 0.66 8.75
CA MET A 47 0.67 1.50 7.90
C MET A 47 -0.32 0.65 7.12
N ARG A 48 0.10 -0.52 6.61
CA ARG A 48 -0.77 -1.48 5.92
C ARG A 48 -1.96 -1.88 6.79
N VAL A 49 -1.72 -2.30 8.03
CA VAL A 49 -2.78 -2.71 8.98
C VAL A 49 -3.81 -1.59 9.21
N MET A 50 -3.39 -0.32 9.20
CA MET A 50 -4.30 0.80 9.41
C MET A 50 -5.10 1.19 8.18
N TYR A 51 -4.49 1.18 6.99
CA TYR A 51 -5.02 1.88 5.82
C TYR A 51 -5.36 0.98 4.63
N GLU A 52 -4.81 -0.24 4.54
CA GLU A 52 -5.17 -1.19 3.48
C GLU A 52 -6.68 -1.49 3.41
N PRO A 53 -7.41 -1.65 4.54
CA PRO A 53 -8.87 -1.82 4.48
C PRO A 53 -9.58 -0.66 3.78
N TRP A 54 -9.04 0.56 3.88
CA TRP A 54 -9.60 1.73 3.21
C TRP A 54 -9.27 1.72 1.72
N PHE A 55 -8.05 1.34 1.34
CA PHE A 55 -7.67 1.32 -0.07
C PHE A 55 -8.49 0.30 -0.86
N VAL A 56 -8.79 -0.85 -0.25
CA VAL A 56 -9.71 -1.85 -0.80
C VAL A 56 -11.15 -1.30 -0.85
N LYS A 57 -11.64 -0.70 0.24
CA LYS A 57 -13.00 -0.12 0.31
C LYS A 57 -13.25 0.93 -0.77
N TYR A 58 -12.30 1.82 -1.00
CA TYR A 58 -12.41 2.90 -1.98
C TYR A 58 -11.85 2.53 -3.37
N LYS A 59 -11.47 1.27 -3.57
CA LYS A 59 -11.00 0.72 -4.86
C LYS A 59 -9.89 1.57 -5.48
N VAL A 60 -8.87 1.89 -4.68
CA VAL A 60 -7.64 2.55 -5.17
C VAL A 60 -7.11 1.74 -6.36
N ASP A 61 -6.68 2.41 -7.43
CA ASP A 61 -6.26 1.70 -8.63
C ASP A 61 -4.80 1.24 -8.51
N VAL A 62 -3.93 2.14 -8.03
CA VAL A 62 -2.49 1.90 -7.89
C VAL A 62 -1.91 2.69 -6.71
N VAL A 63 -0.97 2.06 -6.02
CA VAL A 63 -0.14 2.67 -4.97
C VAL A 63 1.30 2.65 -5.44
N TYR A 64 1.94 3.82 -5.49
CA TYR A 64 3.38 3.93 -5.76
C TYR A 64 4.16 4.14 -4.47
N ALA A 65 5.26 3.40 -4.34
CA ALA A 65 6.23 3.51 -3.28
C ALA A 65 7.66 3.57 -3.82
N GLY A 66 8.57 4.08 -3.01
CA GLY A 66 10.00 4.07 -3.27
C GLY A 66 10.70 3.23 -2.20
N HIS A 67 11.65 3.86 -1.50
CA HIS A 67 12.33 3.34 -0.31
C HIS A 67 13.23 2.13 -0.55
N VAL A 68 12.69 1.03 -1.07
CA VAL A 68 13.49 -0.10 -1.55
C VAL A 68 14.08 0.30 -2.91
N HIS A 69 15.39 0.21 -3.02
CA HIS A 69 16.14 0.62 -4.21
C HIS A 69 16.10 -0.43 -5.32
N ALA A 70 14.89 -0.84 -5.70
CA ALA A 70 14.62 -1.81 -6.74
C ALA A 70 13.23 -1.55 -7.32
N TYR A 71 12.91 -2.31 -8.37
CA TYR A 71 11.57 -2.37 -8.93
C TYR A 71 10.81 -3.62 -8.43
N GLU A 72 9.53 -3.45 -8.11
CA GLU A 72 8.58 -4.53 -7.85
C GLU A 72 7.16 -4.12 -8.25
N ARG A 73 6.35 -5.08 -8.70
CA ARG A 73 4.92 -4.88 -8.98
C ARG A 73 4.11 -6.07 -8.46
N SER A 74 3.16 -5.79 -7.57
CA SER A 74 2.29 -6.82 -7.00
C SER A 74 1.17 -7.24 -7.96
N GLU A 75 0.56 -8.39 -7.68
CA GLU A 75 -0.81 -8.67 -8.11
C GLU A 75 -1.81 -7.79 -7.31
N ARG A 76 -3.08 -7.75 -7.74
CA ARG A 76 -4.14 -7.18 -6.88
C ARG A 76 -4.44 -8.15 -5.74
N VAL A 77 -3.90 -7.86 -4.56
CA VAL A 77 -4.06 -8.67 -3.36
C VAL A 77 -4.43 -7.81 -2.16
N SER A 78 -5.13 -8.41 -1.20
CA SER A 78 -5.39 -7.78 0.09
C SER A 78 -5.09 -8.75 1.25
N ASN A 79 -4.67 -8.20 2.39
CA ASN A 79 -4.47 -8.95 3.63
C ASN A 79 -5.16 -8.25 4.81
N ILE A 80 -6.47 -8.06 4.66
CA ILE A 80 -7.33 -7.27 5.57
C ILE A 80 -8.26 -8.13 6.44
N ALA A 81 -8.22 -9.45 6.28
CA ALA A 81 -9.16 -10.37 6.95
C ALA A 81 -8.71 -10.76 8.37
N TYR A 82 -7.46 -10.52 8.74
CA TYR A 82 -6.91 -10.94 10.02
C TYR A 82 -7.62 -10.27 11.21
N ASN A 83 -8.06 -11.07 12.19
CA ASN A 83 -8.70 -10.58 13.41
C ASN A 83 -8.12 -11.17 14.71
N ILE A 84 -6.85 -11.58 14.67
CA ILE A 84 -6.15 -12.32 15.73
C ILE A 84 -6.61 -13.79 15.84
N VAL A 85 -7.91 -14.03 16.01
CA VAL A 85 -8.45 -15.37 16.33
C VAL A 85 -8.57 -16.27 15.10
N ASN A 86 -8.89 -15.70 13.93
CA ASN A 86 -9.17 -16.47 12.72
C ASN A 86 -7.90 -16.98 12.00
N GLY A 87 -6.72 -16.46 12.34
CA GLY A 87 -5.46 -16.83 11.67
C GLY A 87 -5.38 -16.51 10.18
N ILE A 88 -6.32 -15.74 9.62
CA ILE A 88 -6.35 -15.42 8.19
C ILE A 88 -5.39 -14.26 7.92
N CYS A 89 -4.10 -14.58 7.73
CA CYS A 89 -3.01 -13.61 7.57
C CYS A 89 -2.25 -13.72 6.25
N ALA A 90 -2.69 -14.60 5.35
CA ALA A 90 -2.12 -14.72 4.01
C ALA A 90 -2.82 -13.73 3.05
N PRO A 91 -2.06 -12.96 2.25
CA PRO A 91 -2.64 -12.17 1.18
C PRO A 91 -3.43 -13.04 0.20
N ILE A 92 -4.61 -12.58 -0.21
CA ILE A 92 -5.46 -13.25 -1.20
C ILE A 92 -5.70 -12.36 -2.40
N LYS A 93 -5.99 -12.96 -3.57
CA LYS A 93 -6.40 -12.19 -4.75
C LYS A 93 -7.69 -11.42 -4.48
N ASP A 94 -7.67 -10.13 -4.75
CA ASP A 94 -8.80 -9.23 -4.50
C ASP A 94 -8.86 -8.17 -5.59
N GLN A 95 -9.88 -8.23 -6.45
CA GLN A 95 -10.05 -7.28 -7.56
C GLN A 95 -10.39 -5.86 -7.10
N SER A 96 -10.79 -5.67 -5.84
CA SER A 96 -11.01 -4.34 -5.26
C SER A 96 -9.73 -3.73 -4.70
N ALA A 97 -8.66 -4.52 -4.52
CA ALA A 97 -7.38 -4.02 -4.04
C ALA A 97 -6.57 -3.32 -5.14
N PRO A 98 -5.73 -2.32 -4.80
CA PRO A 98 -4.83 -1.70 -5.75
C PRO A 98 -3.72 -2.65 -6.21
N VAL A 99 -3.06 -2.28 -7.30
CA VAL A 99 -1.71 -2.77 -7.60
C VAL A 99 -0.71 -1.94 -6.78
N TYR A 100 0.21 -2.60 -6.07
CA TYR A 100 1.31 -1.93 -5.39
C TYR A 100 2.55 -1.98 -6.27
N ILE A 101 3.19 -0.83 -6.48
CA ILE A 101 4.40 -0.70 -7.29
C ILE A 101 5.49 -0.05 -6.44
N THR A 102 6.61 -0.74 -6.32
CA THR A 102 7.85 -0.18 -5.78
C THR A 102 8.71 0.26 -6.96
N ILE A 103 9.09 1.53 -6.97
CA ILE A 103 9.87 2.19 -8.03
C ILE A 103 10.93 3.10 -7.39
N GLY A 104 11.67 2.58 -6.41
CA GLY A 104 12.68 3.31 -5.64
C GLY A 104 14.09 3.27 -6.26
N ASP A 105 14.21 2.76 -7.48
CA ASP A 105 15.43 2.47 -8.21
C ASP A 105 15.93 3.61 -9.11
N GLY A 106 15.67 4.86 -8.71
CA GLY A 106 16.07 6.07 -9.46
C GLY A 106 17.58 6.35 -9.53
N GLY A 107 18.45 5.52 -8.95
CA GLY A 107 19.91 5.67 -9.00
C GLY A 107 20.54 6.39 -7.80
N ASN A 108 20.06 6.12 -6.59
CA ASN A 108 20.64 6.68 -5.36
C ASN A 108 22.08 6.13 -5.10
N LEU A 109 22.82 6.81 -4.21
CA LEU A 109 24.22 6.51 -3.86
C LEU A 109 24.42 5.17 -3.13
N GLU A 110 23.39 4.61 -2.49
CA GLU A 110 23.46 3.34 -1.75
C GLU A 110 23.45 2.13 -2.69
N GLY A 111 23.06 2.32 -3.95
CA GLY A 111 22.98 1.27 -4.97
C GLY A 111 21.67 0.51 -4.95
N LEU A 112 21.59 -0.55 -5.76
CA LEU A 112 20.39 -1.39 -5.88
C LEU A 112 20.24 -2.34 -4.69
N ALA A 113 19.01 -2.50 -4.21
CA ALA A 113 18.69 -3.52 -3.22
C ALA A 113 18.75 -4.92 -3.86
N THR A 114 19.44 -5.85 -3.20
CA THR A 114 19.46 -7.27 -3.61
C THR A 114 18.31 -8.02 -2.96
N LYS A 115 17.74 -9.00 -3.69
CA LYS A 115 16.79 -9.95 -3.12
C LYS A 115 17.44 -10.90 -2.13
#